data_AF-A0A845PTN7-F1
#
_entry.id   AF-A0A845PTN7-F1
#
_cell.length_a   1.000
_cell.length_b   1.000
_cell.length_c   1.000
_cell.angle_alpha   90.00
_cell.angle_beta   90.00
_cell.angle_gamma   90.00
#
_symmetry.space_group_name_H-M   'P 1'
#
loop_
_entity.id
_entity.type
_entity.pdbx_description
1 polymer ?
#
loop_
_entity_poly.entity_id
_entity_poly.type
_entity_poly.pdbx_seq_one_letter_code
_entity_poly.pdbx_strand_id
1 'polypeptide(L)'
;MKKTVFYKKMSVITAFIAVSLLLFFLACRSTGAESQLSTDNQNPRLNSLNISLNQDRFLTYKGQPAARINGKIWMRHNLGANTSLDPDQSPSVVGLHGDYYQYGRNVSVAGATDTRMNGNFNGGYPPGPEAWNSGTEASPLKGPNDPCPEGYRVPTRQEFQQLLEATIESNIGEWRQGNANYTAAKVFTSKSNKSKSNKSKSYKQVKLTFPSQGVFTVSNYSNRNIPPFSPVVNPLERGNLGLYWASTLNNEGDPYMLYTQSSSSVVRLVLQ
;
A
#
# COMPACT_ATOMS: atom_id res chain seq x y z
N MET A 1 -28.03 -17.84 8.82
CA MET A 1 -27.94 -16.59 9.63
C MET A 1 -27.50 -15.45 8.71
N LYS A 2 -28.41 -14.54 8.40
CA LYS A 2 -28.14 -13.35 7.56
C LYS A 2 -27.37 -12.33 8.41
N LYS A 3 -26.17 -11.91 7.96
CA LYS A 3 -25.42 -10.82 8.59
C LYS A 3 -26.08 -9.51 8.21
N THR A 4 -26.80 -8.91 9.15
CA THR A 4 -27.34 -7.56 9.02
C THR A 4 -26.22 -6.55 9.24
N VAL A 5 -25.84 -5.81 8.20
CA VAL A 5 -24.89 -4.69 8.30
C VAL A 5 -25.68 -3.45 8.70
N PHE A 6 -25.40 -2.91 9.88
CA PHE A 6 -25.96 -1.63 10.33
C PHE A 6 -25.22 -0.48 9.63
N TYR A 7 -25.89 0.19 8.69
CA TYR A 7 -25.50 1.54 8.26
C TYR A 7 -26.22 2.54 9.16
N LYS A 8 -25.49 3.15 10.10
CA LYS A 8 -26.03 4.26 10.90
C LYS A 8 -26.08 5.50 10.00
N LYS A 9 -27.29 5.87 9.55
CA LYS A 9 -27.57 7.15 8.88
C LYS A 9 -27.13 8.29 9.81
N MET A 10 -26.10 9.05 9.44
CA MET A 10 -25.74 10.31 10.09
C MET A 10 -26.20 11.48 9.23
N SER A 11 -26.76 12.49 9.91
CA SER A 11 -27.56 13.59 9.38
C SER A 11 -26.80 14.51 8.40
N VAL A 12 -27.54 15.03 7.42
CA VAL A 12 -27.12 15.74 6.20
C VAL A 12 -26.76 17.22 6.45
N ILE A 13 -26.05 17.57 7.53
CA ILE A 13 -25.78 18.99 7.87
C ILE A 13 -24.28 19.35 7.91
N THR A 14 -23.37 18.41 7.68
CA THR A 14 -21.91 18.64 7.77
C THR A 14 -21.18 18.69 6.43
N ALA A 15 -21.80 19.25 5.38
CA ALA A 15 -21.21 19.36 4.05
C ALA A 15 -20.01 20.33 3.92
N PHE A 16 -19.41 20.78 5.04
CA PHE A 16 -18.34 21.79 5.06
C PHE A 16 -17.20 21.56 6.06
N ILE A 17 -17.21 20.46 6.84
CA ILE A 17 -16.22 20.28 7.91
C ILE A 17 -15.19 19.22 7.51
N ALA A 18 -14.09 19.74 6.98
CA ALA A 18 -12.73 19.20 7.04
C ALA A 18 -12.53 17.79 6.48
N VAL A 19 -12.08 17.76 5.22
CA VAL A 19 -11.26 16.67 4.66
C VAL A 19 -10.19 16.29 5.68
N SER A 20 -10.34 15.13 6.32
CA SER A 20 -9.29 14.51 7.12
C SER A 20 -8.12 14.18 6.19
N LEU A 21 -7.20 15.14 6.00
CA LEU A 21 -5.96 14.96 5.25
C LEU A 21 -5.02 14.11 6.10
N LEU A 22 -5.06 12.81 5.85
CA LEU A 22 -4.23 11.82 6.52
C LEU A 22 -3.00 11.52 5.66
N LEU A 23 -1.88 11.13 6.27
CA LEU A 23 -0.65 10.75 5.56
C LEU A 23 -0.33 9.28 5.76
N PHE A 24 0.00 8.58 4.66
CA PHE A 24 0.08 7.13 4.64
C PHE A 24 1.25 6.60 3.82
N PHE A 25 1.53 5.31 3.97
CA PHE A 25 2.57 4.59 3.26
C PHE A 25 2.19 4.36 1.82
N LEU A 26 3.20 4.32 0.96
CA LEU A 26 3.03 3.85 -0.40
C LEU A 26 3.66 2.48 -0.56
N ALA A 27 2.80 1.51 -0.82
CA ALA A 27 3.19 0.35 -1.59
C ALA A 27 3.30 0.76 -3.07
N CYS A 28 4.22 0.16 -3.80
CA CYS A 28 4.42 0.41 -5.22
C CYS A 28 4.30 -0.89 -6.01
N ARG A 29 3.53 -0.87 -7.10
CA ARG A 29 3.28 -2.00 -8.01
C ARG A 29 3.79 -1.70 -9.41
N SER A 30 4.27 -2.72 -10.13
CA SER A 30 4.79 -2.53 -11.48
C SER A 30 3.74 -1.98 -12.46
N THR A 31 4.19 -1.10 -13.36
CA THR A 31 3.42 -0.44 -14.42
C THR A 31 3.19 -1.32 -15.65
N GLY A 32 4.07 -2.31 -15.90
CA GLY A 32 3.96 -3.17 -17.08
C GLY A 32 2.78 -4.14 -17.02
N ALA A 33 2.04 -4.24 -18.12
CA ALA A 33 1.26 -5.42 -18.43
C ALA A 33 2.22 -6.59 -18.67
N GLU A 34 2.03 -7.71 -17.98
CA GLU A 34 2.69 -8.95 -18.39
C GLU A 34 2.04 -9.38 -19.70
N SER A 35 2.77 -9.22 -20.81
CA SER A 35 2.32 -9.56 -22.15
C SER A 35 1.78 -10.99 -22.18
N GLN A 36 0.48 -11.14 -22.47
CA GLN A 36 -0.06 -12.37 -23.03
C GLN A 36 0.42 -12.39 -24.50
N LEU A 37 1.40 -13.23 -24.82
CA LEU A 37 1.85 -13.33 -26.21
C LEU A 37 0.77 -14.07 -27.02
N SER A 38 0.30 -13.35 -28.04
CA SER A 38 -0.54 -13.76 -29.17
C SER A 38 -0.34 -15.21 -29.62
N THR A 39 -1.44 -15.91 -29.84
CA THR A 39 -1.48 -17.18 -30.58
C THR A 39 -1.14 -16.90 -32.04
N ASP A 40 0.10 -17.17 -32.43
CA ASP A 40 0.41 -17.39 -33.85
C ASP A 40 0.58 -18.88 -34.10
N ASN A 41 -0.15 -19.35 -35.11
CA ASN A 41 -0.32 -20.73 -35.46
C ASN A 41 0.74 -21.08 -36.51
N GLN A 42 1.34 -22.27 -36.38
CA GLN A 42 2.20 -23.01 -37.33
C GLN A 42 3.70 -23.13 -36.99
N ASN A 43 4.02 -24.02 -36.04
CA ASN A 43 5.19 -24.92 -36.17
C ASN A 43 5.03 -26.19 -35.30
N PRO A 44 4.85 -27.40 -35.87
CA PRO A 44 4.51 -28.60 -35.10
C PRO A 44 5.69 -29.27 -34.35
N ARG A 45 6.76 -28.54 -34.03
CA ARG A 45 7.93 -29.08 -33.27
C ARG A 45 8.32 -28.32 -31.99
N LEU A 46 7.51 -27.37 -31.51
CA LEU A 46 7.76 -26.65 -30.26
C LEU A 46 6.71 -26.99 -29.19
N ASN A 47 6.63 -28.27 -28.82
CA ASN A 47 5.87 -28.70 -27.63
C ASN A 47 6.76 -28.54 -26.38
N SER A 48 6.28 -27.75 -25.41
CA SER A 48 6.65 -27.69 -23.97
C SER A 48 7.45 -26.50 -23.41
N LEU A 49 7.46 -25.33 -24.04
CA LEU A 49 7.75 -24.08 -23.29
C LEU A 49 6.47 -23.53 -22.66
N ASN A 50 5.91 -24.28 -21.70
CA ASN A 50 5.08 -23.69 -20.64
C ASN A 50 6.02 -22.87 -19.75
N ILE A 51 6.48 -21.72 -20.26
CA ILE A 51 7.22 -20.76 -19.46
C ILE A 51 6.29 -20.36 -18.31
N SER A 52 6.64 -20.80 -17.10
CA SER A 52 5.93 -20.48 -15.87
C SER A 52 6.11 -19.00 -15.52
N LEU A 53 5.48 -18.12 -16.30
CA LEU A 53 5.36 -16.69 -16.03
C LEU A 53 4.41 -16.43 -14.84
N ASN A 54 3.59 -17.40 -14.46
CA ASN A 54 2.56 -17.23 -13.44
C ASN A 54 2.94 -17.75 -12.05
N GLN A 55 4.20 -18.16 -11.82
CA GLN A 55 4.60 -18.59 -10.48
C GLN A 55 4.95 -17.40 -9.60
N ASP A 56 4.30 -17.33 -8.45
CA ASP A 56 4.63 -16.40 -7.38
C ASP A 56 6.07 -16.64 -6.93
N ARG A 57 6.89 -15.60 -6.95
CA ARG A 57 8.33 -15.68 -6.65
C ARG A 57 8.87 -14.35 -6.16
N PHE A 58 9.99 -14.39 -5.45
CA PHE A 58 10.84 -13.21 -5.28
C PHE A 58 11.64 -12.96 -6.56
N LEU A 59 11.88 -11.69 -6.86
CA LEU A 59 12.64 -11.24 -8.01
C LEU A 59 13.22 -9.85 -7.76
N THR A 60 14.11 -9.41 -8.64
CA THR A 60 14.49 -7.99 -8.75
C THR A 60 13.82 -7.43 -9.99
N TYR A 61 13.11 -6.32 -9.86
CA TYR A 61 12.46 -5.64 -10.99
C TYR A 61 12.82 -4.16 -10.94
N LYS A 62 13.37 -3.64 -12.05
CA LYS A 62 13.80 -2.24 -12.18
C LYS A 62 14.68 -1.77 -11.01
N GLY A 63 15.62 -2.62 -10.60
CA GLY A 63 16.58 -2.36 -9.52
C GLY A 63 16.02 -2.51 -8.10
N GLN A 64 14.73 -2.82 -7.93
CA GLN A 64 14.10 -2.95 -6.62
C GLN A 64 13.85 -4.42 -6.24
N PRO A 65 14.08 -4.82 -4.97
CA PRO A 65 13.59 -6.08 -4.44
C PRO A 65 12.06 -6.17 -4.58
N ALA A 66 11.57 -7.23 -5.21
CA ALA A 66 10.18 -7.37 -5.59
C ALA A 66 9.64 -8.78 -5.31
N ALA A 67 8.31 -8.88 -5.25
CA ALA A 67 7.58 -10.13 -5.21
C ALA A 67 6.52 -10.14 -6.33
N ARG A 68 6.47 -11.22 -7.11
CA ARG A 68 5.35 -11.52 -7.99
C ARG A 68 4.33 -12.31 -7.17
N ILE A 69 3.11 -11.78 -7.05
CA ILE A 69 1.96 -12.46 -6.43
C ILE A 69 0.76 -12.28 -7.35
N ASN A 70 0.16 -13.39 -7.77
CA ASN A 70 -1.00 -13.43 -8.67
C ASN A 70 -0.78 -12.62 -9.97
N GLY A 71 0.38 -12.83 -10.60
CA GLY A 71 0.76 -12.13 -11.84
C GLY A 71 1.03 -10.62 -11.68
N LYS A 72 1.06 -10.09 -10.43
CA LYS A 72 1.37 -8.69 -10.15
C LYS A 72 2.71 -8.58 -9.42
N ILE A 73 3.56 -7.65 -9.84
CA ILE A 73 4.86 -7.40 -9.20
C ILE A 73 4.72 -6.24 -8.21
N TRP A 74 5.14 -6.48 -6.97
CA TRP A 74 5.08 -5.53 -5.86
C TRP A 74 6.50 -5.26 -5.34
N MET A 75 6.81 -4.01 -5.01
CA MET A 75 8.01 -3.72 -4.21
C MET A 75 7.90 -4.40 -2.84
N ARG A 76 9.03 -4.88 -2.31
CA ARG A 76 9.08 -5.52 -0.98
C ARG A 76 9.33 -4.55 0.17
N HIS A 77 9.67 -3.30 -0.15
CA HIS A 77 9.89 -2.24 0.82
C HIS A 77 8.98 -1.06 0.51
N ASN A 78 8.55 -0.35 1.54
CA ASN A 78 7.86 0.93 1.40
C ASN A 78 8.81 1.97 0.81
N LEU A 79 8.27 2.99 0.13
CA LEU A 79 9.06 4.15 -0.27
C LEU A 79 9.71 4.81 0.96
N GLY A 80 10.99 5.16 0.86
CA GLY A 80 11.77 5.76 1.96
C GLY A 80 12.33 4.75 2.97
N ALA A 81 12.03 3.45 2.85
CA ALA A 81 12.59 2.42 3.74
C ALA A 81 14.04 2.04 3.36
N ASN A 82 14.79 1.53 4.34
CA ASN A 82 16.13 0.99 4.15
C ASN A 82 16.07 -0.36 3.43
N THR A 83 16.38 -0.36 2.14
CA THR A 83 16.32 -1.54 1.25
C THR A 83 17.41 -2.57 1.50
N SER A 84 18.41 -2.27 2.34
CA SER A 84 19.44 -3.22 2.77
C SER A 84 18.95 -4.17 3.88
N LEU A 85 17.82 -3.86 4.53
CA LEU A 85 17.24 -4.71 5.56
C LEU A 85 16.36 -5.82 4.95
N ASP A 86 16.28 -6.98 5.60
CA ASP A 86 15.30 -8.01 5.22
C ASP A 86 13.87 -7.49 5.47
N PRO A 87 13.05 -7.31 4.43
CA PRO A 87 11.70 -6.79 4.60
C PRO A 87 10.77 -7.76 5.36
N ASP A 88 11.13 -9.04 5.46
CA ASP A 88 10.33 -10.05 6.18
C ASP A 88 10.84 -10.35 7.59
N GLN A 89 11.79 -9.58 8.11
CA GLN A 89 12.30 -9.81 9.47
C GLN A 89 11.18 -9.68 10.51
N SER A 90 11.26 -10.50 11.56
CA SER A 90 10.27 -10.57 12.62
C SER A 90 10.96 -10.49 13.98
N PRO A 91 10.69 -9.44 14.80
CA PRO A 91 9.75 -8.33 14.55
C PRO A 91 10.23 -7.37 13.46
N SER A 92 9.33 -6.50 12.96
CA SER A 92 9.72 -5.38 12.10
C SER A 92 10.59 -4.37 12.87
N VAL A 93 11.23 -3.45 12.15
CA VAL A 93 12.13 -2.43 12.72
C VAL A 93 11.94 -1.10 12.04
N VAL A 94 12.34 -0.01 12.70
CA VAL A 94 12.18 1.38 12.22
C VAL A 94 12.59 1.59 10.76
N GLY A 95 13.70 0.98 10.33
CA GLY A 95 14.21 1.12 8.97
C GLY A 95 13.31 0.53 7.89
N LEU A 96 12.28 -0.26 8.23
CA LEU A 96 11.33 -0.84 7.27
C LEU A 96 10.07 0.00 7.04
N HIS A 97 9.77 0.97 7.90
CA HIS A 97 8.48 1.66 7.87
C HIS A 97 8.34 2.62 6.70
N GLY A 98 9.42 3.31 6.30
CA GLY A 98 9.43 4.23 5.16
C GLY A 98 8.86 5.62 5.46
N ASP A 99 8.60 6.39 4.40
CA ASP A 99 8.14 7.78 4.48
C ASP A 99 6.62 7.91 4.36
N TYR A 100 6.10 9.00 4.89
CA TYR A 100 4.70 9.40 4.77
C TYR A 100 4.50 10.29 3.54
N TYR A 101 3.41 10.03 2.82
CA TYR A 101 3.01 10.81 1.65
C TYR A 101 1.59 11.35 1.81
N GLN A 102 1.38 12.56 1.29
CA GLN A 102 0.06 13.13 1.08
C GLN A 102 -0.48 12.63 -0.27
N TYR A 103 -1.78 12.30 -0.32
CA TYR A 103 -2.41 11.86 -1.57
C TYR A 103 -2.11 12.82 -2.73
N GLY A 104 -1.72 12.25 -3.86
CA GLY A 104 -1.50 12.97 -5.12
C GLY A 104 -0.20 13.79 -5.18
N ARG A 105 0.72 13.63 -4.22
CA ARG A 105 2.03 14.31 -4.22
C ARG A 105 3.19 13.35 -4.46
N ASN A 106 4.26 13.85 -5.08
CA ASN A 106 5.47 13.08 -5.38
C ASN A 106 6.59 13.25 -4.34
N VAL A 107 6.38 14.08 -3.31
CA VAL A 107 7.37 14.38 -2.26
C VAL A 107 6.86 13.91 -0.90
N SER A 108 7.76 13.37 -0.08
CA SER A 108 7.43 12.95 1.27
C SER A 108 7.19 14.14 2.19
N VAL A 109 6.27 13.95 3.12
CA VAL A 109 5.83 14.97 4.08
C VAL A 109 6.30 14.68 5.50
N ALA A 110 6.81 13.48 5.75
CA ALA A 110 7.50 13.08 6.98
C ALA A 110 8.24 11.76 6.76
N GLY A 111 9.31 11.51 7.50
CA GLY A 111 10.02 10.23 7.55
C GLY A 111 9.50 9.29 8.63
N ALA A 112 10.07 8.08 8.70
CA ALA A 112 9.65 7.03 9.63
C ALA A 112 9.70 7.45 11.12
N THR A 113 10.70 8.23 11.53
CA THR A 113 10.88 8.64 12.93
C THR A 113 10.29 10.00 13.26
N ASP A 114 9.81 10.72 12.25
CA ASP A 114 9.34 12.07 12.44
C ASP A 114 8.10 12.08 13.33
N THR A 115 7.97 13.17 14.08
CA THR A 115 6.83 13.44 14.96
C THR A 115 6.01 14.64 14.47
N ARG A 116 6.43 15.24 13.35
CA ARG A 116 5.78 16.38 12.69
C ARG A 116 5.96 16.28 11.18
N MET A 117 5.04 16.89 10.44
CA MET A 117 5.18 17.06 8.99
C MET A 117 6.20 18.14 8.66
N ASN A 118 6.89 17.98 7.53
CA ASN A 118 7.77 18.98 6.95
C ASN A 118 6.99 19.98 6.06
N GLY A 119 7.70 20.95 5.46
CA GLY A 119 7.11 21.99 4.61
C GLY A 119 6.49 21.53 3.28
N ASN A 120 6.64 20.25 2.91
CA ASN A 120 6.04 19.70 1.69
C ASN A 120 4.53 19.43 1.84
N PHE A 121 4.04 19.37 3.08
CA PHE A 121 2.61 19.22 3.35
C PHE A 121 1.83 20.44 2.86
N ASN A 122 0.66 20.21 2.27
CA ASN A 122 -0.20 21.27 1.77
C ASN A 122 -1.64 21.07 2.24
N GLY A 123 -2.16 22.03 3.00
CA GLY A 123 -3.54 22.03 3.50
C GLY A 123 -4.60 22.46 2.48
N GLY A 124 -4.21 22.79 1.25
CA GLY A 124 -5.12 23.01 0.12
C GLY A 124 -5.73 21.72 -0.39
N TYR A 125 -6.61 21.84 -1.40
CA TYR A 125 -7.22 20.66 -2.01
C TYR A 125 -6.14 19.72 -2.58
N PRO A 126 -6.23 18.41 -2.30
CA PRO A 126 -5.33 17.44 -2.92
C PRO A 126 -5.54 17.49 -4.45
N PRO A 127 -4.49 17.21 -5.24
CA PRO A 127 -4.60 17.24 -6.68
C PRO A 127 -5.57 16.15 -7.17
N GLY A 128 -6.13 16.37 -8.36
CA GLY A 128 -7.20 15.52 -8.93
C GLY A 128 -6.80 14.06 -9.18
N PRO A 129 -7.76 13.22 -9.64
CA PRO A 129 -7.59 11.76 -9.77
C PRO A 129 -6.35 11.36 -10.58
N GLU A 130 -6.01 12.16 -11.59
CA GLU A 130 -4.90 11.92 -12.51
C GLU A 130 -3.51 12.06 -11.86
N ALA A 131 -3.42 12.60 -10.64
CA ALA A 131 -2.15 12.88 -9.97
C ALA A 131 -1.28 11.61 -9.81
N TRP A 132 -1.90 10.52 -9.36
CA TRP A 132 -1.22 9.22 -9.18
C TRP A 132 -1.63 8.18 -10.20
N ASN A 133 -2.85 8.25 -10.74
CA ASN A 133 -3.30 7.36 -11.80
C ASN A 133 -3.85 8.16 -12.98
N SER A 134 -3.04 8.27 -14.05
CA SER A 134 -3.43 8.97 -15.29
C SER A 134 -4.33 8.12 -16.22
N GLY A 135 -4.76 6.95 -15.75
CA GLY A 135 -5.58 5.98 -16.46
C GLY A 135 -6.84 5.63 -15.67
N THR A 136 -7.35 4.42 -15.86
CA THR A 136 -8.56 3.96 -15.15
C THR A 136 -8.21 3.03 -14.00
N GLU A 137 -9.18 2.70 -13.14
CA GLU A 137 -8.96 1.71 -12.08
C GLU A 137 -8.56 0.32 -12.64
N ALA A 138 -9.13 -0.05 -13.80
CA ALA A 138 -8.91 -1.34 -14.47
C ALA A 138 -7.68 -1.33 -15.39
N SER A 139 -7.31 -0.16 -15.93
CA SER A 139 -6.12 0.04 -16.77
C SER A 139 -5.34 1.27 -16.28
N PRO A 140 -4.72 1.16 -15.10
CA PRO A 140 -4.04 2.28 -14.47
C PRO A 140 -2.71 2.62 -15.15
N LEU A 141 -2.47 3.92 -15.30
CA LEU A 141 -1.24 4.49 -15.85
C LEU A 141 -0.57 5.33 -14.77
N LYS A 142 0.77 5.34 -14.74
CA LYS A 142 1.51 6.13 -13.74
C LYS A 142 1.20 7.62 -13.96
N GLY A 143 0.69 8.28 -12.91
CA GLY A 143 0.45 9.73 -12.93
C GLY A 143 1.74 10.55 -12.80
N PRO A 144 1.71 11.85 -13.16
CA PRO A 144 2.87 12.73 -13.09
C PRO A 144 3.37 12.98 -11.66
N ASN A 145 2.49 12.88 -10.66
CA ASN A 145 2.85 13.08 -9.26
C ASN A 145 3.02 11.76 -8.49
N ASP A 146 3.00 10.61 -9.17
CA ASP A 146 3.18 9.31 -8.55
C ASP A 146 4.65 9.17 -8.06
N PRO A 147 4.91 9.05 -6.75
CA PRO A 147 6.26 9.03 -6.20
C PRO A 147 6.97 7.68 -6.35
N CYS A 148 6.31 6.63 -6.86
CA CYS A 148 6.97 5.33 -7.04
C CYS A 148 8.11 5.43 -8.07
N PRO A 149 9.19 4.66 -7.92
CA PRO A 149 10.32 4.69 -8.85
C PRO A 149 9.93 4.22 -10.25
N GLU A 150 10.84 4.38 -11.21
CA GLU A 150 10.63 3.94 -12.59
C GLU A 150 10.18 2.47 -12.67
N GLY A 151 9.17 2.22 -13.50
CA GLY A 151 8.56 0.91 -13.65
C GLY A 151 7.53 0.58 -12.57
N TYR A 152 7.35 1.43 -11.56
CA TYR A 152 6.34 1.26 -10.52
C TYR A 152 5.37 2.45 -10.43
N ARG A 153 4.20 2.19 -9.84
CA ARG A 153 3.15 3.16 -9.53
C ARG A 153 2.39 2.78 -8.26
N VAL A 154 1.63 3.72 -7.73
CA VAL A 154 0.71 3.48 -6.60
C VAL A 154 -0.40 2.50 -7.06
N PRO A 155 -0.63 1.40 -6.31
CA PRO A 155 -1.66 0.42 -6.62
C PRO A 155 -3.06 1.05 -6.61
N THR A 156 -3.97 0.51 -7.43
CA THR A 156 -5.39 0.87 -7.34
C THR A 156 -6.09 0.08 -6.24
N ARG A 157 -7.31 0.48 -5.87
CA ARG A 157 -8.16 -0.26 -4.91
C ARG A 157 -8.39 -1.70 -5.37
N GLN A 158 -8.73 -1.92 -6.65
CA GLN A 158 -8.89 -3.28 -7.22
C GLN A 158 -7.63 -4.14 -7.07
N GLU A 159 -6.45 -3.54 -7.15
CA GLU A 159 -5.19 -4.28 -7.09
C GLU A 159 -4.85 -4.70 -5.66
N PHE A 160 -5.17 -3.87 -4.67
CA PHE A 160 -5.12 -4.30 -3.27
C PHE A 160 -6.14 -5.39 -2.96
N GLN A 161 -7.37 -5.33 -3.53
CA GLN A 161 -8.35 -6.40 -3.38
C GLN A 161 -7.82 -7.72 -3.93
N GLN A 162 -7.24 -7.71 -5.13
CA GLN A 162 -6.58 -8.89 -5.73
C GLN A 162 -5.43 -9.44 -4.87
N LEU A 163 -4.67 -8.56 -4.20
CA LEU A 163 -3.61 -8.98 -3.27
C LEU A 163 -4.20 -9.72 -2.06
N LEU A 164 -5.24 -9.16 -1.42
CA LEU A 164 -5.91 -9.79 -0.28
C LEU A 164 -6.52 -11.14 -0.67
N GLU A 165 -7.15 -11.23 -1.84
CA GLU A 165 -7.72 -12.48 -2.36
C GLU A 165 -6.66 -13.55 -2.65
N ALA A 166 -5.46 -13.15 -3.07
CA ALA A 166 -4.37 -14.06 -3.40
C ALA A 166 -3.50 -14.48 -2.20
N THR A 167 -3.72 -13.92 -1.01
CA THR A 167 -2.82 -14.09 0.14
C THR A 167 -3.52 -14.54 1.42
N ILE A 168 -2.75 -15.15 2.31
CA ILE A 168 -3.13 -15.48 3.69
C ILE A 168 -2.44 -14.46 4.59
N GLU A 169 -3.22 -13.82 5.45
CA GLU A 169 -2.73 -12.83 6.40
C GLU A 169 -2.15 -13.48 7.66
N SER A 170 -1.04 -12.94 8.13
CA SER A 170 -0.51 -13.18 9.47
C SER A 170 0.06 -11.89 10.06
N ASN A 171 0.39 -11.91 11.34
CA ASN A 171 0.92 -10.75 12.06
C ASN A 171 2.34 -11.06 12.57
N ILE A 172 3.19 -10.04 12.58
CA ILE A 172 4.45 -10.05 13.31
C ILE A 172 4.52 -8.84 14.26
N GLY A 173 5.34 -8.94 15.30
CA GLY A 173 5.55 -7.89 16.30
C GLY A 173 4.38 -7.67 17.27
N GLU A 174 4.51 -6.64 18.10
CA GLU A 174 3.52 -6.27 19.11
C GLU A 174 2.50 -5.30 18.52
N TRP A 175 1.25 -5.74 18.35
CA TRP A 175 0.16 -4.90 17.85
C TRP A 175 -0.45 -4.04 18.97
N ARG A 176 0.28 -2.99 19.34
CA ARG A 176 -0.10 -2.04 20.37
C ARG A 176 0.29 -0.64 19.95
N GLN A 177 -0.57 0.33 20.22
CA GLN A 177 -0.30 1.72 19.92
C GLN A 177 0.91 2.25 20.68
N GLY A 178 1.87 2.85 19.97
CA GLY A 178 3.01 3.54 20.56
C GLY A 178 3.89 4.19 19.51
N ASN A 179 4.27 5.45 19.71
CA ASN A 179 5.14 6.18 18.76
C ASN A 179 6.53 5.53 18.62
N ALA A 180 7.00 4.78 19.61
CA ALA A 180 8.26 4.03 19.52
C ALA A 180 8.07 2.58 19.01
N ASN A 181 6.84 2.14 18.75
CA ASN A 181 6.55 0.76 18.39
C ASN A 181 6.67 0.53 16.88
N TYR A 182 7.87 0.20 16.43
CA TYR A 182 8.14 -0.19 15.04
C TYR A 182 8.04 -1.70 14.79
N THR A 183 7.55 -2.48 15.76
CA THR A 183 7.64 -3.94 15.69
C THR A 183 6.52 -4.57 14.87
N ALA A 184 5.32 -3.97 14.89
CA ALA A 184 4.14 -4.54 14.25
C ALA A 184 4.17 -4.42 12.72
N ALA A 185 3.82 -5.51 12.05
CA ALA A 185 3.56 -5.52 10.61
C ALA A 185 2.54 -6.60 10.24
N LYS A 186 1.79 -6.33 9.17
CA LYS A 186 0.91 -7.29 8.51
C LYS A 186 1.70 -8.06 7.46
N VAL A 187 1.57 -9.38 7.41
CA VAL A 187 2.26 -10.22 6.42
C VAL A 187 1.22 -10.85 5.50
N PHE A 188 1.39 -10.66 4.20
CA PHE A 188 0.57 -11.22 3.14
C PHE A 188 1.34 -12.34 2.44
N THR A 189 1.02 -13.59 2.76
CA THR A 189 1.70 -14.77 2.21
C THR A 189 0.91 -15.33 1.02
N SER A 190 1.55 -15.52 -0.13
CA SER A 190 0.93 -16.10 -1.33
C SER A 190 0.24 -17.45 -1.06
N LYS A 191 -1.01 -17.59 -1.53
CA LYS A 191 -1.76 -18.86 -1.53
C LYS A 191 -1.21 -19.86 -2.56
N SER A 192 -0.61 -19.37 -3.65
CA SER A 192 -0.15 -20.19 -4.78
C SER A 192 1.10 -21.01 -4.45
N ASN A 193 1.89 -20.57 -3.48
CA ASN A 193 3.06 -21.29 -2.98
C ASN A 193 2.74 -22.25 -1.83
N LYS A 194 1.63 -23.01 -1.94
CA LYS A 194 1.40 -24.17 -1.07
C LYS A 194 2.56 -25.15 -1.26
N SER A 195 3.35 -25.27 -0.20
CA SER A 195 4.51 -26.13 0.00
C SER A 195 4.54 -27.35 -0.94
N LYS A 196 5.28 -27.27 -2.06
CA LYS A 196 5.81 -28.47 -2.71
C LYS A 196 6.98 -28.96 -1.86
N SER A 197 6.67 -29.55 -0.72
CA SER A 197 7.62 -30.28 0.12
C SER A 197 7.98 -31.61 -0.56
N ASN A 198 8.63 -31.55 -1.71
CA ASN A 198 9.52 -32.65 -2.08
C ASN A 198 10.77 -32.46 -1.23
N LYS A 199 11.15 -33.50 -0.46
CA LYS A 199 12.16 -33.59 0.61
C LYS A 199 13.54 -32.94 0.37
N SER A 200 13.79 -32.29 -0.77
CA SER A 200 15.07 -31.67 -1.14
C SER A 200 14.99 -30.20 -1.56
N LYS A 201 13.81 -29.56 -1.64
CA LYS A 201 13.71 -28.14 -2.04
C LYS A 201 12.60 -27.39 -1.29
N SER A 202 12.93 -26.79 -0.14
CA SER A 202 12.08 -25.81 0.53
C SER A 202 11.99 -24.55 -0.32
N TYR A 203 10.84 -24.33 -0.98
CA TYR A 203 10.57 -23.05 -1.63
C TYR A 203 10.25 -22.02 -0.54
N LYS A 204 11.00 -20.91 -0.52
CA LYS A 204 10.71 -19.78 0.38
C LYS A 204 9.30 -19.29 0.04
N GLN A 205 8.41 -19.27 1.04
CA GLN A 205 7.06 -18.74 0.87
C GLN A 205 7.14 -17.28 0.45
N VAL A 206 6.54 -16.95 -0.69
CA VAL A 206 6.53 -15.60 -1.22
C VAL A 206 5.53 -14.78 -0.43
N LYS A 207 6.00 -13.66 0.11
CA LYS A 207 5.22 -12.79 0.98
C LYS A 207 5.59 -11.34 0.81
N LEU A 208 4.68 -10.48 1.25
CA LEU A 208 4.90 -9.06 1.45
C LEU A 208 4.65 -8.73 2.92
N THR A 209 5.45 -7.82 3.46
CA THR A 209 5.34 -7.40 4.86
C THR A 209 5.10 -5.90 4.89
N PHE A 210 4.00 -5.50 5.52
CA PHE A 210 3.45 -4.15 5.53
C PHE A 210 3.51 -3.62 6.97
N PRO A 211 4.54 -2.82 7.33
CA PRO A 211 4.67 -2.24 8.66
C PRO A 211 3.47 -1.41 9.11
N SER A 212 3.17 -1.49 10.41
CA SER A 212 2.10 -0.76 11.08
C SER A 212 2.62 0.61 11.56
N GLN A 213 2.89 1.49 10.60
CA GLN A 213 3.55 2.77 10.87
C GLN A 213 2.55 3.89 11.25
N GLY A 214 1.25 3.63 11.08
CA GLY A 214 0.20 4.56 11.48
C GLY A 214 0.04 5.77 10.53
N VAL A 215 -0.33 6.92 11.09
CA VAL A 215 -0.80 8.11 10.35
C VAL A 215 -0.40 9.42 11.02
N PHE A 216 -0.15 10.44 10.21
CA PHE A 216 -0.21 11.83 10.64
C PHE A 216 -1.59 12.41 10.38
N THR A 217 -2.20 13.02 11.40
CA THR A 217 -3.46 13.74 11.28
C THR A 217 -3.23 15.25 11.41
N VAL A 218 -4.00 16.02 10.66
CA VAL A 218 -4.15 17.46 10.92
C VAL A 218 -5.41 17.69 11.75
N SER A 219 -5.26 18.48 12.81
CA SER A 219 -6.36 18.98 13.64
C SER A 219 -6.36 20.50 13.53
N ASN A 220 -7.53 21.07 13.31
CA ASN A 220 -7.79 22.49 13.02
C ASN A 220 -7.53 22.91 11.57
N TYR A 221 -8.42 22.49 10.66
CA TYR A 221 -8.47 22.98 9.27
C TYR A 221 -8.87 24.47 9.15
N SER A 222 -9.35 25.10 10.22
CA SER A 222 -9.94 26.44 10.19
C SER A 222 -8.95 27.57 9.86
N ASN A 223 -7.63 27.38 10.05
CA ASN A 223 -6.63 28.45 9.87
C ASN A 223 -5.58 28.07 8.81
N ARG A 224 -5.81 28.45 7.55
CA ARG A 224 -4.97 28.11 6.37
C ARG A 224 -3.54 28.68 6.35
N ASN A 225 -3.07 29.38 7.39
CA ASN A 225 -1.91 30.28 7.29
C ASN A 225 -0.81 30.15 8.38
N ILE A 226 -0.62 28.99 9.05
CA ILE A 226 0.48 28.87 10.04
C ILE A 226 1.36 27.63 9.81
N PRO A 227 2.43 27.73 9.00
CA PRO A 227 3.57 26.83 9.09
C PRO A 227 4.35 27.07 10.41
N PRO A 228 4.90 26.03 11.08
CA PRO A 228 4.69 24.59 10.87
C PRO A 228 3.50 24.08 11.71
N PHE A 229 2.48 23.57 11.03
CA PHE A 229 1.23 23.10 11.61
C PHE A 229 1.45 22.06 12.71
N SER A 230 0.87 22.31 13.90
CA SER A 230 0.99 21.43 15.06
C SER A 230 0.04 20.24 14.92
N PRO A 231 0.54 18.98 14.92
CA PRO A 231 -0.32 17.80 14.95
C PRO A 231 -0.97 17.71 16.34
N VAL A 232 -2.15 18.29 16.55
CA VAL A 232 -2.92 18.05 17.77
C VAL A 232 -3.67 16.72 17.59
N VAL A 233 -2.95 15.61 17.67
CA VAL A 233 -3.26 14.50 18.59
C VAL A 233 -2.28 13.38 18.35
N ASN A 234 -1.44 13.18 19.35
CA ASN A 234 -1.02 11.83 19.69
C ASN A 234 -2.28 10.94 19.79
N PRO A 235 -2.23 9.70 19.29
CA PRO A 235 -1.03 9.02 18.80
C PRO A 235 -1.04 8.86 17.27
N LEU A 236 0.15 8.72 16.67
CA LEU A 236 0.32 8.38 15.25
C LEU A 236 -0.31 7.03 14.88
N GLU A 237 -1.05 6.36 15.77
CA GLU A 237 -1.59 5.01 15.62
C GLU A 237 -0.56 3.93 15.22
N ARG A 238 0.73 4.29 15.33
CA ARG A 238 1.86 3.41 15.06
C ARG A 238 1.82 2.20 15.98
N GLY A 239 2.10 1.03 15.43
CA GLY A 239 1.96 -0.25 16.12
C GLY A 239 0.51 -0.76 16.18
N ASN A 240 -0.50 0.09 15.98
CA ASN A 240 -1.91 -0.27 16.03
C ASN A 240 -2.52 -0.50 14.64
N LEU A 241 -2.13 0.31 13.65
CA LEU A 241 -2.63 0.23 12.29
C LEU A 241 -1.59 0.57 11.21
N GLY A 242 -1.75 -0.08 10.07
CA GLY A 242 -1.03 0.21 8.83
C GLY A 242 -2.00 0.77 7.79
N LEU A 243 -1.60 1.86 7.14
CA LEU A 243 -2.42 2.57 6.17
C LEU A 243 -1.60 2.82 4.91
N TYR A 244 -2.14 2.37 3.78
CA TYR A 244 -1.47 2.37 2.50
C TYR A 244 -2.37 2.99 1.44
N TRP A 245 -1.89 4.04 0.79
CA TRP A 245 -2.65 4.73 -0.23
C TRP A 245 -2.95 3.83 -1.42
N ALA A 246 -4.19 3.90 -1.92
CA ALA A 246 -4.54 3.47 -3.27
C ALA A 246 -4.66 4.68 -4.18
N SER A 247 -4.35 4.56 -5.46
CA SER A 247 -4.48 5.64 -6.44
C SER A 247 -5.92 5.88 -6.91
N THR A 248 -6.87 5.02 -6.54
CA THR A 248 -8.30 5.19 -6.88
C THR A 248 -8.98 6.23 -5.98
N LEU A 249 -9.78 7.12 -6.58
CA LEU A 249 -10.76 7.98 -5.89
C LEU A 249 -12.19 7.44 -6.09
N ASN A 250 -13.11 7.74 -5.16
CA ASN A 250 -14.55 7.62 -5.42
C ASN A 250 -15.07 8.80 -6.26
N ASN A 251 -16.38 8.85 -6.48
CA ASN A 251 -17.04 9.90 -7.24
C ASN A 251 -16.98 11.26 -6.53
N GLU A 252 -16.79 11.26 -5.22
CA GLU A 252 -16.67 12.44 -4.37
C GLU A 252 -15.22 12.97 -4.27
N GLY A 253 -14.24 12.27 -4.87
CA GLY A 253 -12.83 12.63 -4.81
C GLY A 253 -12.09 12.13 -3.57
N ASP A 254 -12.72 11.29 -2.75
CA ASP A 254 -12.11 10.65 -1.59
C ASP A 254 -11.26 9.44 -2.02
N PRO A 255 -10.00 9.37 -1.57
CA PRO A 255 -9.13 8.26 -1.89
C PRO A 255 -9.47 6.97 -1.14
N TYR A 256 -9.18 5.85 -1.79
CA TYR A 256 -9.16 4.54 -1.16
C TYR A 256 -7.81 4.25 -0.50
N MET A 257 -7.82 3.31 0.44
CA MET A 257 -6.63 2.83 1.11
C MET A 257 -6.75 1.36 1.50
N LEU A 258 -5.63 0.66 1.51
CA LEU A 258 -5.50 -0.59 2.24
C LEU A 258 -5.29 -0.27 3.72
N TYR A 259 -6.21 -0.76 4.54
CA TYR A 259 -6.22 -0.68 5.99
C TYR A 259 -5.80 -2.02 6.59
N THR A 260 -4.83 -2.03 7.49
CA THR A 260 -4.37 -3.24 8.19
C THR A 260 -4.40 -3.05 9.70
N GLN A 261 -4.97 -4.01 10.42
CA GLN A 261 -4.97 -4.13 11.88
C GLN A 261 -4.62 -5.57 12.28
N SER A 262 -4.38 -5.82 13.57
CA SER A 262 -4.12 -7.17 14.08
C SER A 262 -5.19 -8.19 13.66
N SER A 263 -6.47 -7.82 13.65
CA SER A 263 -7.56 -8.74 13.35
C SER A 263 -7.87 -8.92 11.87
N SER A 264 -7.54 -7.95 11.01
CA SER A 264 -7.98 -7.96 9.60
C SER A 264 -7.25 -6.95 8.73
N SER A 265 -7.33 -7.15 7.42
CA SER A 265 -7.03 -6.13 6.43
C SER A 265 -8.22 -5.93 5.49
N VAL A 266 -8.47 -4.67 5.09
CA VAL A 266 -9.59 -4.31 4.23
C VAL A 266 -9.22 -3.11 3.36
N VAL A 267 -9.75 -3.06 2.14
CA VAL A 267 -9.65 -1.86 1.30
C VAL A 267 -10.89 -1.00 1.55
N ARG A 268 -10.70 0.24 2.00
CA ARG A 268 -11.81 1.15 2.38
C ARG A 268 -11.52 2.58 1.96
N LEU A 269 -12.54 3.43 1.98
CA LEU A 269 -12.35 4.88 1.82
C LEU A 269 -11.56 5.42 3.02
N VAL A 270 -10.81 6.50 2.78
CA VAL A 270 -10.35 7.37 3.87
C VAL A 270 -11.57 7.76 4.68
N LEU A 271 -11.55 7.41 5.97
CA LEU A 271 -12.65 7.76 6.87
C LEU A 271 -12.70 9.29 6.97
N GLN A 272 -13.88 9.84 6.67
CA GLN A 272 -14.25 11.23 6.97
C GLN A 272 -14.30 11.42 8.48
#